data_AF-A0A1V6R4I2-F1
#
_entry.id   AF-A0A1V6R4I2-F1
#
_cell.length_a   1.000
_cell.length_b   1.000
_cell.length_c   1.000
_cell.angle_alpha   90.00
_cell.angle_beta   90.00
_cell.angle_gamma   90.00
#
_symmetry.space_group_name_H-M   'P 1'
#
loop_
_entity.id
_entity.type
_entity.pdbx_description
1 polymer ?
#
loop_
_entity_poly.entity_id
_entity_poly.type
_entity_poly.pdbx_seq_one_letter_code
_entity_poly.pdbx_strand_id
1 'polypeptide(L)'
;MEKKQDAKDAVMGIAKVYGFIEKEIMDQMAPNVRLAVEESMLARDKKVGHTIKTLAKHIYASDARFVFELQNADNNHFTNANAQGELPFMAFKVYPNRIVVECNEDGFTVSGLSAICNGRRKH
;
A
#
# COMPACT_ATOMS: atom_id res chain seq x y z
N MET A 1 2.73 4.30 -20.61
CA MET A 1 3.92 3.63 -20.03
C MET A 1 4.57 4.49 -18.95
N GLU A 2 4.65 5.81 -19.11
CA GLU A 2 5.06 6.79 -18.07
C GLU A 2 4.40 6.58 -16.70
N LYS A 3 3.05 6.59 -16.63
CA LYS A 3 2.32 6.51 -15.35
C LYS A 3 2.68 5.32 -14.44
N LYS A 4 3.07 4.18 -15.01
CA LYS A 4 3.41 2.98 -14.21
C LYS A 4 4.80 3.09 -13.60
N GLN A 5 5.75 3.68 -14.33
CA GLN A 5 7.10 3.89 -13.83
C GLN A 5 7.10 4.98 -12.76
N ASP A 6 6.38 6.09 -12.98
CA ASP A 6 6.24 7.16 -11.99
C ASP A 6 5.61 6.67 -10.68
N ALA A 7 4.56 5.84 -10.78
CA ALA A 7 3.94 5.22 -9.62
C ALA A 7 4.92 4.28 -8.89
N LYS A 8 5.73 3.51 -9.63
CA LYS A 8 6.76 2.65 -9.04
C LYS A 8 7.80 3.50 -8.31
N ASP A 9 8.27 4.58 -8.92
CA ASP A 9 9.29 5.46 -8.34
C ASP A 9 8.77 6.17 -7.08
N ALA A 10 7.51 6.60 -7.08
CA ALA A 10 6.84 7.15 -5.89
C ALA A 10 6.78 6.14 -4.73
N VAL A 11 6.33 4.90 -5.00
CA VAL A 11 6.29 3.82 -4.00
C VAL A 11 7.68 3.52 -3.48
N MET A 12 8.67 3.42 -4.37
CA MET A 12 10.06 3.16 -4.03
C MET A 12 10.67 4.27 -3.18
N GLY A 13 10.37 5.54 -3.49
CA GLY A 13 10.79 6.69 -2.71
C GLY A 13 10.28 6.64 -1.27
N ILE A 14 8.99 6.33 -1.09
CA ILE A 14 8.39 6.16 0.24
C ILE A 14 8.99 4.95 0.96
N ALA A 15 9.12 3.81 0.28
CA ALA A 15 9.66 2.59 0.87
C ALA A 15 11.08 2.79 1.44
N LYS A 16 11.93 3.56 0.74
CA LYS A 16 13.29 3.90 1.21
C LYS A 16 13.28 4.63 2.55
N VAL A 17 12.30 5.51 2.81
CA VAL A 17 12.16 6.21 4.10
C VAL A 17 11.94 5.22 5.26
N TYR A 18 11.26 4.10 5.00
CA TYR A 18 11.03 3.04 5.99
C TYR A 18 12.14 1.98 6.00
N GLY A 19 13.26 2.24 5.31
CA GLY A 19 14.43 1.35 5.27
C GLY A 19 14.24 0.13 4.37
N PHE A 20 13.40 0.21 3.35
CA PHE A 20 13.39 -0.78 2.27
C PHE A 20 14.69 -0.70 1.47
N ILE A 21 15.26 -1.86 1.14
CA ILE A 21 16.46 -1.99 0.31
C ILE A 21 16.05 -2.75 -0.95
N GLU A 22 16.37 -2.17 -2.11
CA GLU A 22 16.08 -2.76 -3.42
C GLU A 22 16.78 -4.12 -3.59
N LYS A 23 16.12 -5.04 -4.30
CA LYS A 23 16.66 -6.39 -4.52
C LYS A 23 18.00 -6.34 -5.23
N GLU A 24 18.16 -5.43 -6.17
CA GLU A 24 19.37 -5.20 -6.95
C GLU A 24 20.54 -4.78 -6.05
N ILE A 25 20.28 -4.04 -4.97
CA ILE A 25 21.28 -3.66 -3.97
C ILE A 25 21.60 -4.87 -3.06
N MET A 26 20.57 -5.61 -2.62
CA MET A 26 20.74 -6.82 -1.80
C MET A 26 21.53 -7.91 -2.53
N ASP A 27 21.33 -8.04 -3.84
CA ASP A 27 21.99 -9.04 -4.69
C ASP A 27 23.48 -8.72 -4.92
N GLN A 28 23.90 -7.47 -4.71
CA GLN A 28 25.32 -7.07 -4.76
C GLN A 28 26.06 -7.30 -3.43
N MET A 29 25.34 -7.57 -2.34
CA MET A 29 25.96 -7.81 -1.05
C MET A 29 26.65 -9.18 -1.00
N ALA A 30 27.82 -9.23 -0.34
CA ALA A 30 28.43 -10.51 -0.01
C ALA A 30 27.46 -11.35 0.86
N PRO A 31 27.43 -12.70 0.71
CA PRO A 31 26.41 -13.53 1.37
C PRO A 31 26.31 -13.34 2.88
N ASN A 32 27.44 -13.19 3.57
CA ASN A 32 27.49 -12.94 5.02
C ASN A 32 26.95 -11.56 5.41
N VAL A 33 27.19 -10.55 4.58
CA VAL A 33 26.66 -9.19 4.78
C VAL A 33 25.16 -9.16 4.54
N ARG A 34 24.70 -9.78 3.46
CA ARG A 34 23.27 -9.91 3.13
C ARG A 34 22.50 -10.55 4.27
N LEU A 35 23.01 -11.68 4.78
CA LEU A 35 22.39 -12.40 5.90
C LEU A 35 22.27 -11.51 7.14
N ALA A 36 23.35 -10.81 7.52
CA ALA A 36 23.32 -9.90 8.68
C ALA A 36 22.32 -8.74 8.51
N VAL A 37 22.19 -8.20 7.30
CA VAL A 37 21.19 -7.17 6.97
C VAL A 37 19.77 -7.74 7.08
N GLU A 38 19.50 -8.90 6.48
CA GLU A 38 18.19 -9.58 6.55
C GLU A 38 17.79 -9.91 7.99
N GLU A 39 18.73 -10.40 8.81
CA GLU A 39 18.51 -10.68 10.23
C GLU A 39 18.20 -9.41 11.04
N SER A 40 18.92 -8.32 10.78
CA SER A 40 18.68 -7.02 11.42
C SER A 40 17.32 -6.44 11.04
N MET A 41 16.95 -6.51 9.76
CA MET A 41 15.63 -6.11 9.27
C MET A 41 14.52 -6.94 9.92
N LEU A 42 14.67 -8.27 9.97
CA LEU A 42 13.71 -9.16 10.63
C LEU A 42 13.58 -8.85 12.12
N ALA A 43 14.68 -8.58 12.82
CA ALA A 43 14.67 -8.22 14.23
C ALA A 43 13.94 -6.89 14.47
N ARG A 44 14.17 -5.88 13.61
CA ARG A 44 13.46 -4.61 13.63
C ARG A 44 11.97 -4.81 13.39
N ASP A 45 11.61 -5.57 12.36
CA ASP A 45 10.21 -5.81 11.98
C ASP A 45 9.47 -6.61 13.06
N LYS A 46 10.14 -7.52 13.78
CA LYS A 46 9.57 -8.20 14.96
C LYS A 46 9.28 -7.22 16.11
N LYS A 47 10.17 -6.25 16.34
CA LYS A 47 9.98 -5.22 17.38
C LYS A 47 8.85 -4.23 17.03
N VAL A 48 8.77 -3.83 15.77
CA VAL A 48 7.70 -2.95 15.26
C VAL A 48 6.39 -3.71 15.02
N GLY A 49 6.47 -5.03 14.85
CA GLY A 49 5.37 -5.93 14.52
C GLY A 49 4.25 -5.97 15.54
N HIS A 50 4.45 -5.47 16.77
CA HIS A 50 3.34 -5.30 17.71
C HIS A 50 2.26 -4.36 17.14
N THR A 51 2.64 -3.28 16.47
CA THR A 51 1.68 -2.33 15.86
C THR A 51 0.89 -2.99 14.72
N ILE A 52 1.56 -3.80 13.89
CA ILE A 52 0.94 -4.55 12.80
C ILE A 52 -0.01 -5.62 13.36
N LYS A 53 0.40 -6.35 14.40
CA LYS A 53 -0.41 -7.38 15.05
C LYS A 53 -1.63 -6.79 15.76
N THR A 54 -1.50 -5.61 16.36
CA THR A 54 -2.62 -4.87 16.94
C THR A 54 -3.58 -4.37 15.86
N LEU A 55 -3.08 -3.82 14.76
CA LEU A 55 -3.90 -3.39 13.62
C LEU A 55 -4.66 -4.58 12.98
N ALA A 56 -3.99 -5.70 12.76
CA ALA A 56 -4.60 -6.93 12.25
C ALA A 56 -5.74 -7.40 13.16
N LYS A 57 -5.54 -7.43 14.48
CA LYS A 57 -6.61 -7.78 15.44
C LYS A 57 -7.83 -6.85 15.34
N HIS A 58 -7.62 -5.56 15.08
CA HIS A 58 -8.73 -4.62 14.87
C HIS A 58 -9.46 -4.81 13.53
N ILE A 59 -8.75 -5.26 12.49
CA ILE A 59 -9.34 -5.57 11.17
C ILE A 59 -10.16 -6.86 11.23
N TYR A 60 -9.64 -7.91 11.89
CA TYR A 60 -10.33 -9.20 12.07
C TYR A 60 -11.45 -9.18 13.11
N ALA A 61 -11.69 -8.04 13.78
CA ALA A 61 -12.73 -7.94 14.81
C ALA A 61 -14.17 -7.93 14.25
N SER A 62 -14.36 -7.80 12.93
CA SER A 62 -15.67 -7.94 12.28
C SER A 62 -15.53 -8.15 10.78
N ASP A 63 -16.12 -9.24 10.27
CA ASP A 63 -16.17 -9.60 8.84
C ASP A 63 -16.79 -8.50 7.96
N ALA A 64 -17.61 -7.61 8.54
CA ALA A 64 -18.24 -6.52 7.83
C ALA A 64 -17.32 -5.30 7.60
N ARG A 65 -16.19 -5.17 8.33
CA ARG A 65 -15.30 -4.00 8.19
C ARG A 65 -14.71 -3.87 6.79
N PHE A 66 -14.40 -4.99 6.12
CA PHE A 66 -13.93 -4.95 4.74
C PHE A 66 -14.92 -4.25 3.80
N VAL A 67 -16.23 -4.46 4.00
CA VAL A 67 -17.27 -3.82 3.19
C VAL A 67 -17.34 -2.31 3.48
N PHE A 68 -17.13 -1.89 4.73
CA PHE A 68 -17.04 -0.46 5.08
C PHE A 68 -15.76 0.20 4.55
N GLU A 69 -14.63 -0.51 4.48
CA GLU A 69 -13.40 0.02 3.86
C GLU A 69 -13.56 0.28 2.34
N LEU A 70 -14.61 -0.26 1.69
CA LEU A 70 -14.94 0.11 0.31
C LEU A 70 -15.45 1.56 0.18
N GLN A 71 -15.79 2.23 1.30
CA GLN A 71 -16.05 3.67 1.32
C GLN A 71 -14.85 4.50 0.88
N ASN A 72 -13.63 3.94 0.89
CA ASN A 72 -12.47 4.60 0.28
C ASN A 72 -12.74 4.97 -1.19
N ALA A 73 -13.56 4.18 -1.90
CA ALA A 73 -13.89 4.46 -3.30
C ALA A 73 -15.06 5.45 -3.48
N ASP A 74 -15.80 5.77 -2.41
CA ASP A 74 -16.83 6.82 -2.38
C ASP A 74 -16.23 8.20 -2.04
N ASN A 75 -15.17 8.24 -1.24
CA ASN A 75 -14.45 9.48 -0.87
C ASN A 75 -13.43 9.93 -1.94
N ASN A 76 -13.62 9.54 -3.19
CA ASN A 76 -12.67 9.70 -4.27
C ASN A 76 -13.07 10.81 -5.25
N HIS A 77 -12.06 11.38 -5.90
CA HIS A 77 -12.26 12.37 -6.96
C HIS A 77 -12.26 11.67 -8.31
N PHE A 78 -13.16 12.07 -9.20
CA PHE A 78 -13.28 11.54 -10.57
C PHE A 78 -12.97 12.62 -11.59
N THR A 79 -12.05 13.53 -11.26
CA THR A 79 -11.72 14.69 -12.09
C THR A 79 -11.20 14.26 -13.46
N ASN A 80 -10.36 13.22 -13.48
CA ASN A 80 -9.78 12.65 -14.69
C ASN A 80 -10.84 11.97 -15.57
N ALA A 81 -11.76 11.21 -14.98
CA ALA A 81 -12.86 10.57 -15.68
C ALA A 81 -13.82 11.62 -16.27
N ASN A 82 -14.21 12.61 -15.47
CA ASN A 82 -15.07 13.73 -15.91
C ASN A 82 -14.43 14.53 -17.05
N ALA A 83 -13.13 14.82 -16.97
CA ALA A 83 -12.40 15.51 -18.03
C ALA A 83 -12.32 14.71 -19.34
N GLN A 84 -12.43 13.38 -19.26
CA GLN A 84 -12.49 12.48 -20.42
C GLN A 84 -13.91 12.19 -20.90
N GLY A 85 -14.93 12.76 -20.26
CA GLY A 85 -16.35 12.51 -20.56
C GLY A 85 -16.84 11.13 -20.11
N GLU A 86 -16.10 10.46 -19.22
CA GLU A 86 -16.47 9.16 -18.67
C GLU A 86 -17.35 9.33 -17.43
N LEU A 87 -18.32 8.42 -17.25
CA LEU A 87 -19.10 8.36 -16.03
C LEU A 87 -18.28 7.70 -14.90
N PRO A 88 -18.32 8.23 -13.67
CA PRO A 88 -17.76 7.54 -12.50
C PRO A 88 -18.34 6.14 -12.34
N PHE A 89 -17.50 5.15 -12.05
CA PHE A 89 -17.96 3.78 -11.79
C PHE A 89 -17.14 3.08 -10.69
N MET A 90 -17.79 2.06 -10.11
CA MET A 90 -17.16 1.03 -9.30
C MET A 90 -17.72 -0.33 -9.71
N ALA A 91 -16.85 -1.31 -9.89
CA ALA A 91 -17.20 -2.66 -10.31
C ALA A 91 -16.57 -3.71 -9.37
N PHE A 92 -17.36 -4.74 -9.06
CA PHE A 92 -16.93 -5.89 -8.27
C PHE A 92 -16.89 -7.13 -9.16
N LYS A 93 -15.70 -7.69 -9.35
CA LYS A 93 -15.49 -8.93 -10.09
C LYS A 93 -15.19 -10.04 -9.10
N VAL A 94 -16.15 -10.92 -8.89
CA VAL A 94 -16.07 -12.02 -7.91
C VAL A 94 -15.59 -13.29 -8.60
N TYR A 95 -14.56 -13.90 -8.04
CA TYR A 95 -13.98 -15.17 -8.47
C TYR A 95 -13.98 -16.15 -7.28
N PRO A 96 -13.86 -17.47 -7.51
CA PRO A 96 -13.88 -18.45 -6.42
C PRO A 96 -12.87 -18.21 -5.28
N ASN A 97 -11.75 -17.53 -5.56
CA ASN A 97 -10.68 -17.29 -4.60
C ASN A 97 -10.30 -15.81 -4.41
N ARG A 98 -11.02 -14.86 -5.03
CA ARG A 98 -10.70 -13.43 -4.91
C ARG A 98 -11.89 -12.55 -5.31
N ILE A 99 -11.91 -11.34 -4.78
CA ILE A 99 -12.75 -10.25 -5.27
C ILE A 99 -11.82 -9.18 -5.83
N VAL A 100 -12.07 -8.72 -7.04
CA VAL A 100 -11.38 -7.58 -7.64
C VAL A 100 -12.34 -6.40 -7.63
N VAL A 101 -11.91 -5.30 -7.02
CA VAL A 101 -12.64 -4.03 -7.01
C VAL A 101 -11.94 -3.10 -8.00
N GLU A 102 -12.70 -2.53 -8.92
CA GLU A 102 -12.20 -1.64 -9.97
C GLU A 102 -13.02 -0.35 -9.99
N CYS A 103 -12.38 0.80 -10.12
CA CYS A 103 -13.02 2.10 -10.29
C CYS A 103 -12.12 3.03 -11.13
N ASN A 104 -12.71 4.06 -11.73
CA ASN A 104 -12.01 5.06 -12.56
C ASN A 104 -11.74 6.38 -11.82
N GLU A 105 -11.46 6.29 -10.52
CA GLU A 105 -11.07 7.44 -9.72
C GLU A 105 -9.66 7.97 -10.05
N ASP A 106 -9.32 9.15 -9.53
CA ASP A 106 -8.09 9.88 -9.85
C ASP A 106 -6.79 9.19 -9.37
N GLY A 107 -6.90 8.26 -8.43
CA GLY A 107 -5.81 7.49 -7.85
C GLY A 107 -5.13 8.20 -6.67
N PHE A 108 -4.07 7.58 -6.16
CA PHE A 108 -3.31 8.15 -5.04
C PHE A 108 -2.33 9.23 -5.47
N THR A 109 -2.23 10.29 -4.66
CA THR A 109 -1.10 11.22 -4.67
C THR A 109 0.05 10.70 -3.79
N VAL A 110 1.27 11.15 -4.03
CA VAL A 110 2.45 10.79 -3.20
C VAL A 110 2.27 11.19 -1.74
N SER A 111 1.67 12.35 -1.48
CA SER A 111 1.36 12.82 -0.13
C SER A 111 0.29 11.94 0.54
N GLY A 112 -0.75 11.56 -0.19
CA GLY A 112 -1.77 10.61 0.28
C GLY A 112 -1.17 9.25 0.64
N LEU A 113 -0.32 8.70 -0.23
CA LEU A 113 0.36 7.43 0.00
C LEU A 113 1.29 7.50 1.23
N SER A 114 2.01 8.61 1.40
CA SER A 114 2.88 8.84 2.56
C SER A 114 2.10 8.95 3.87
N ALA A 115 0.91 9.57 3.85
CA ALA A 115 0.03 9.69 5.01
C ALA A 115 -0.49 8.32 5.47
N ILE A 116 -0.83 7.43 4.53
CA ILE A 116 -1.21 6.04 4.82
C ILE A 116 -0.04 5.29 5.49
N CYS A 117 1.17 5.39 4.92
CA CYS A 117 2.34 4.68 5.42
C CYS A 117 2.80 5.15 6.80
N ASN A 118 2.55 6.40 7.18
CA ASN A 118 2.93 6.93 8.49
C ASN A 118 2.07 6.38 9.66
N GLY A 119 0.94 5.73 9.35
CA GLY A 119 -0.04 5.29 10.34
C GLY A 119 -0.70 6.48 11.05
N ARG A 120 -1.95 6.33 11.48
CA ARG A 120 -2.59 7.31 12.37
C ARG A 120 -1.85 7.29 13.72
N ARG A 121 -0.79 8.09 13.88
CA ARG A 121 -0.29 8.50 15.19
C ARG A 121 -1.44 9.24 15.86
N LYS A 122 -2.15 8.58 16.76
CA LYS A 122 -3.00 9.27 17.73
C LYS A 122 -2.07 10.16 18.56
N HIS A 123 -2.28 11.47 18.48
CA HIS A 123 -1.98 12.35 19.60
C HIS A 123 -2.95 12.04 20.74
#